data_AF-A0A6B3M8N6-F1
#
_entry.id   AF-A0A6B3M8N6-F1
#
_cell.length_a   1.000
_cell.length_b   1.000
_cell.length_c   1.000
_cell.angle_alpha   90.00
_cell.angle_beta   90.00
_cell.angle_gamma   90.00
#
_symmetry.space_group_name_H-M   'P 1'
#
loop_
_entity.id
_entity.type
_entity.pdbx_description
1 polymer ?
#
loop_
_entity_poly.entity_id
_entity_poly.type
_entity_poly.pdbx_seq_one_letter_code
_entity_poly.pdbx_strand_id
1 'polypeptide(L)'
;MDTAPIPQENMPTINTSIDLGDHDRDWFVVMSKLGNRSIRSNLSSVVGFYVRRRKQEYLEILAYTARKYGLTEDECFHRLLKGEDLGEPVANFTEPKPKIPDEG
;
A
#
# COMPACT_ATOMS: atom_id res chain seq x y z
N MET A 1 41.31 0.28 12.65
CA MET A 1 39.96 0.18 13.24
C MET A 1 39.07 -0.37 12.15
N ASP A 2 38.86 -1.68 12.15
CA ASP A 2 37.98 -2.35 11.20
C ASP A 2 36.53 -2.08 11.58
N THR A 3 35.86 -1.23 10.82
CA THR A 3 34.40 -1.12 10.86
C THR A 3 33.82 -2.37 10.23
N ALA A 4 33.30 -3.28 11.07
CA ALA A 4 32.54 -4.42 10.59
C ALA A 4 31.34 -3.95 9.75
N PRO A 5 31.04 -4.61 8.61
CA PRO A 5 29.87 -4.29 7.81
C PRO A 5 28.59 -4.57 8.61
N ILE A 6 27.65 -3.63 8.54
CA ILE A 6 26.34 -3.74 9.18
C ILE A 6 25.64 -4.98 8.61
N PRO A 7 25.11 -5.90 9.44
CA PRO A 7 24.36 -7.05 8.96
C PRO A 7 23.15 -6.56 8.16
N GLN A 8 23.08 -6.93 6.88
CA GLN A 8 21.86 -6.73 6.11
C GLN A 8 20.83 -7.73 6.62
N GLU A 9 19.94 -7.30 7.53
CA GLU A 9 18.74 -8.05 7.86
C GLU A 9 18.01 -8.32 6.53
N ASN A 10 17.92 -9.60 6.17
CA ASN A 10 17.16 -10.06 5.02
C ASN A 10 15.68 -9.70 5.25
N MET A 11 15.25 -8.55 4.74
CA MET A 11 13.83 -8.23 4.70
C MET A 11 13.12 -9.35 3.94
N PRO A 12 11.99 -9.86 4.46
CA PRO A 12 11.21 -10.86 3.74
C PRO A 12 10.87 -10.32 2.35
N THR A 13 11.31 -11.02 1.31
CA THR A 13 10.90 -10.69 -0.05
C THR A 13 9.44 -11.09 -0.17
N ILE A 14 8.55 -10.11 -0.05
CA ILE A 14 7.12 -10.34 -0.22
C ILE A 14 6.90 -10.65 -1.70
N ASN A 15 6.79 -11.93 -2.04
CA ASN A 15 6.41 -12.40 -3.37
C ASN A 15 4.94 -12.02 -3.60
N THR A 16 4.70 -10.78 -4.03
CA THR A 16 3.38 -10.26 -4.33
C THR A 16 3.03 -10.61 -5.78
N SER A 17 2.53 -11.82 -5.99
CA SER A 17 1.68 -12.07 -7.16
C SER A 17 0.35 -11.38 -6.89
N ILE A 18 0.03 -10.35 -7.67
CA ILE A 18 -1.25 -9.65 -7.58
C ILE A 18 -2.25 -10.44 -8.43
N ASP A 19 -3.10 -11.22 -7.79
CA ASP A 19 -4.26 -11.82 -8.45
C ASP A 19 -5.37 -10.78 -8.56
N LEU A 20 -5.70 -10.42 -9.80
CA LEU A 20 -6.81 -9.56 -10.13
C LEU A 20 -8.04 -10.41 -10.44
N GLY A 21 -9.22 -9.92 -10.07
CA GLY A 21 -10.47 -10.50 -10.58
C GLY A 21 -10.56 -10.38 -12.10
N ASP A 22 -11.31 -11.30 -12.73
CA ASP A 22 -11.40 -11.39 -14.19
C ASP A 22 -11.81 -10.06 -14.84
N HIS A 23 -12.78 -9.35 -14.24
CA HIS A 23 -13.24 -8.06 -14.73
C HIS A 23 -12.13 -6.99 -14.75
N ASP A 24 -11.38 -6.85 -13.66
CA ASP A 24 -10.31 -5.85 -13.55
C ASP A 24 -9.17 -6.19 -14.51
N ARG A 25 -8.84 -7.48 -14.63
CA ARG A 25 -7.83 -7.97 -15.57
C ARG A 25 -8.19 -7.61 -17.01
N ASP A 26 -9.43 -7.84 -17.42
CA ASP A 26 -9.91 -7.50 -18.77
C ASP A 26 -9.80 -6.00 -19.05
N TRP A 27 -10.21 -5.16 -18.09
CA TRP A 27 -10.05 -3.70 -18.23
C TRP A 27 -8.59 -3.27 -18.30
N PHE A 28 -7.69 -3.86 -17.51
CA PHE A 28 -6.26 -3.58 -17.62
C PHE A 28 -5.71 -3.96 -19.00
N VAL A 29 -6.15 -5.07 -19.59
CA VAL A 29 -5.80 -5.46 -20.97
C VAL A 29 -6.28 -4.41 -21.97
N VAL A 30 -7.54 -3.97 -21.86
CA VAL A 30 -8.12 -2.94 -22.75
C VAL A 30 -7.35 -1.62 -22.63
N MET A 31 -7.13 -1.12 -21.41
CA MET A 31 -6.39 0.12 -21.15
C MET A 31 -4.96 0.05 -21.67
N SER A 32 -4.30 -1.10 -21.51
CA SER A 32 -2.95 -1.33 -22.03
C SER A 32 -2.88 -1.29 -23.55
N LYS A 33 -3.84 -1.91 -24.23
CA LYS A 33 -3.91 -1.88 -25.70
C LYS A 33 -4.19 -0.47 -26.21
N LEU A 34 -5.15 0.24 -25.62
CA LEU A 34 -5.50 1.60 -26.02
C LEU A 34 -4.37 2.60 -25.75
N GLY A 35 -3.67 2.46 -24.62
CA GLY A 35 -2.58 3.35 -24.22
C GLY A 35 -1.21 2.98 -24.80
N ASN A 36 -1.12 1.89 -25.59
CA ASN A 36 0.14 1.31 -26.09
C ASN A 36 1.19 1.11 -24.97
N ARG A 37 0.76 0.53 -23.85
CA ARG A 37 1.58 0.27 -22.66
C ARG A 37 1.45 -1.17 -22.20
N SER A 38 2.47 -1.69 -21.53
CA SER A 38 2.37 -3.01 -20.91
C SER A 38 1.38 -3.00 -19.74
N ILE A 39 0.74 -4.15 -19.50
CA ILE A 39 -0.18 -4.36 -18.37
C ILE A 39 0.52 -4.05 -17.05
N ARG A 40 1.77 -4.50 -16.88
CA ARG A 40 2.57 -4.22 -15.68
C ARG A 40 2.80 -2.71 -15.48
N SER A 41 3.13 -1.97 -16.55
CA SER A 41 3.34 -0.52 -16.46
C SER A 41 2.08 0.23 -16.01
N ASN A 42 0.92 -0.18 -16.53
CA ASN A 42 -0.36 0.38 -16.10
C ASN A 42 -0.67 0.03 -14.63
N LEU A 43 -0.49 -1.23 -14.24
CA LEU A 43 -0.71 -1.69 -12.87
C LEU A 43 0.20 -0.96 -11.87
N SER A 44 1.50 -0.87 -12.15
CA SER A 44 2.46 -0.09 -11.35
C SER A 44 2.04 1.37 -11.22
N SER A 45 1.48 1.97 -12.28
CA SER A 45 1.03 3.36 -12.25
C SER A 45 -0.20 3.54 -11.34
N VAL A 46 -1.16 2.62 -11.40
CA VAL A 46 -2.36 2.64 -10.55
C VAL A 46 -1.98 2.45 -9.08
N VAL A 47 -1.15 1.45 -8.78
CA VAL A 47 -0.65 1.21 -7.41
C VAL A 47 0.12 2.44 -6.91
N GLY A 48 1.03 2.98 -7.73
CA GLY A 48 1.80 4.18 -7.37
C GLY A 48 0.93 5.42 -7.18
N PHE A 49 -0.17 5.56 -7.92
CA PHE A 49 -1.15 6.62 -7.71
C PHE A 49 -1.90 6.45 -6.39
N TYR A 50 -2.42 5.25 -6.13
CA TYR A 50 -3.14 4.94 -4.90
C TYR A 50 -2.27 5.18 -3.66
N VAL A 51 -1.04 4.65 -3.64
CA VAL A 51 -0.10 4.86 -2.53
C VAL A 51 0.17 6.34 -2.34
N ARG A 52 0.47 7.10 -3.40
CA ARG A 52 0.71 8.56 -3.28
C ARG A 52 -0.48 9.30 -2.68
N ARG A 53 -1.70 8.95 -3.09
CA ARG A 53 -2.91 9.60 -2.61
C ARG A 53 -3.22 9.27 -1.15
N ARG A 54 -2.95 8.03 -0.71
CA ARG A 54 -3.33 7.54 0.62
C ARG A 54 -2.19 7.57 1.64
N LYS A 55 -0.94 7.77 1.21
CA LYS A 55 0.25 7.69 2.07
C LYS A 55 0.11 8.54 3.33
N GLN A 56 -0.36 9.78 3.18
CA GLN A 56 -0.48 10.70 4.31
C GLN A 56 -1.48 10.20 5.37
N GLU A 57 -2.64 9.72 4.94
CA GLU A 57 -3.64 9.14 5.85
C GLU A 57 -3.08 7.91 6.59
N TYR A 58 -2.38 7.02 5.88
CA TYR A 58 -1.76 5.86 6.53
C TYR A 58 -0.64 6.25 7.49
N LEU A 59 0.10 7.34 7.24
CA LEU A 59 1.07 7.88 8.20
C LEU A 59 0.37 8.40 9.46
N GLU A 60 -0.79 9.05 9.34
CA GLU A 60 -1.56 9.51 10.50
C GLU A 60 -2.10 8.34 11.33
N ILE A 61 -2.59 7.29 10.68
CA ILE A 61 -3.01 6.03 11.33
C ILE A 61 -1.82 5.37 12.04
N LEU A 62 -0.66 5.33 11.39
CA LEU A 62 0.58 4.78 11.96
C LEU A 62 1.00 5.57 13.21
N ALA A 63 1.01 6.90 13.14
CA ALA A 63 1.36 7.79 14.25
C ALA A 63 0.36 7.69 15.42
N TYR A 64 -0.93 7.49 15.13
CA TYR A 64 -1.92 7.22 16.16
C TYR A 64 -1.65 5.87 16.87
N THR A 65 -1.41 4.83 16.08
CA THR A 65 -1.12 3.48 16.59
C THR A 65 0.14 3.46 17.44
N ALA A 66 1.20 4.11 16.97
CA ALA A 66 2.46 4.28 17.70
C ALA A 66 2.22 4.91 19.09
N ARG A 67 1.48 6.02 19.14
CA ARG A 67 1.13 6.67 20.42
C ARG A 67 0.27 5.80 21.33
N LYS A 68 -0.73 5.09 20.77
CA LYS A 68 -1.63 4.21 21.54
C LYS A 68 -0.86 3.11 22.27
N TYR A 69 0.15 2.53 21.63
CA TYR A 69 0.90 1.39 22.17
C TYR A 69 2.29 1.76 22.71
N GLY A 70 2.63 3.05 22.81
CA GLY A 70 3.93 3.50 23.32
C GLY A 70 5.12 3.11 22.45
N LEU A 71 4.89 2.99 21.14
CA LEU A 71 5.91 2.68 20.13
C LEU A 71 6.30 3.95 19.37
N THR A 72 7.42 3.90 18.67
CA THR A 72 7.75 4.86 17.61
C THR A 72 7.04 4.51 16.30
N GLU A 73 6.89 5.49 15.41
CA GLU A 73 6.33 5.27 14.07
C GLU A 73 7.16 4.24 13.28
N ASP A 74 8.49 4.33 13.38
CA ASP A 74 9.42 3.40 12.72
C ASP A 74 9.26 1.98 13.25
N GLU A 75 9.13 1.78 14.56
CA GLU A 75 8.88 0.45 15.13
C GLU A 75 7.55 -0.12 14.65
N CYS A 76 6.47 0.67 14.68
CA CYS A 76 5.18 0.26 14.14
C CYS A 76 5.29 -0.16 12.67
N PHE A 77 5.98 0.64 11.85
CA PHE A 77 6.13 0.37 10.43
C PHE A 77 6.87 -0.95 10.17
N HIS A 78 7.99 -1.18 10.86
CA HIS A 78 8.78 -2.41 10.70
C HIS A 78 8.04 -3.65 11.18
N ARG A 79 7.26 -3.55 12.26
CA ARG A 79 6.43 -4.65 12.76
C ARG A 79 5.33 -5.02 11.75
N LEU A 80 4.67 -4.03 11.16
CA LEU A 80 3.70 -4.27 10.08
C LEU A 80 4.34 -4.90 8.83
N LEU A 81 5.55 -4.48 8.45
CA LEU A 81 6.29 -5.12 7.34
C LEU A 81 6.64 -6.59 7.61
N LYS A 82 6.79 -6.97 8.89
CA LYS A 82 7.01 -8.35 9.32
C LYS A 82 5.70 -9.16 9.43
N GLY A 83 4.55 -8.53 9.18
CA GLY A 83 3.23 -9.16 9.31
C GLY A 83 2.76 -9.30 10.75
N GLU A 84 3.36 -8.55 11.69
CA GLU A 84 2.91 -8.53 13.08
C GLU A 84 1.63 -7.72 13.23
N ASP A 85 0.73 -8.19 14.09
CA ASP A 85 -0.48 -7.47 14.47
C ASP A 85 -0.13 -6.40 15.54
N LEU A 86 -0.56 -5.16 15.30
CA LEU A 86 -0.40 -4.06 16.24
C LEU A 86 -1.64 -3.89 17.15
N GLY A 87 -2.64 -4.77 17.05
CA GLY A 87 -3.86 -4.76 17.84
C GLY A 87 -5.06 -4.23 17.04
N GLU A 88 -6.06 -3.68 17.74
CA GLU A 88 -7.32 -3.32 17.10
C GLU A 88 -7.16 -2.32 15.94
N PRO A 89 -7.77 -2.59 14.76
CA PRO A 89 -7.73 -1.67 13.65
C PRO A 89 -8.36 -0.33 14.02
N VAL A 90 -7.71 0.77 13.60
CA VAL A 90 -8.33 2.09 13.69
C VAL A 90 -9.57 2.07 12.81
N ALA A 91 -10.75 2.36 13.39
CA ALA A 91 -12.01 2.39 12.67
C ALA A 91 -11.85 3.27 11.41
N ASN A 92 -12.18 2.69 10.25
CA ASN A 92 -11.92 3.27 8.94
C ASN A 92 -12.26 4.77 8.89
N PHE A 93 -11.28 5.62 8.56
CA PHE A 93 -11.54 6.92 7.95
C PHE A 93 -12.21 6.65 6.61
N THR A 94 -13.52 6.46 6.66
CA THR A 94 -14.31 6.03 5.52
C THR A 94 -14.36 7.22 4.57
N GLU A 95 -13.65 7.14 3.43
CA GLU A 95 -13.78 8.16 2.39
C GLU A 95 -15.28 8.30 2.04
N PRO A 96 -15.81 9.53 1.92
CA PRO A 96 -17.15 9.71 1.41
C PRO A 96 -17.22 9.05 0.02
N LYS A 97 -18.22 8.18 -0.17
CA LYS A 97 -18.48 7.54 -1.48
C LYS A 97 -18.40 8.61 -2.57
N PRO A 98 -17.66 8.37 -3.67
CA PRO A 98 -17.65 9.29 -4.79
C PRO A 98 -19.11 9.50 -5.24
N LYS A 99 -19.54 10.77 -5.27
CA LYS A 99 -20.85 11.13 -5.82
C LYS A 99 -20.78 10.86 -7.32
N ILE A 100 -21.39 9.76 -7.74
CA ILE A 100 -21.67 9.53 -9.15
C ILE A 100 -22.75 10.57 -9.51
N PRO A 101 -22.54 11.46 -10.49
CA PRO A 101 -23.60 12.35 -10.93
C PRO A 101 -24.75 11.48 -11.47
N ASP A 102 -25.95 11.68 -10.94
CA ASP A 102 -27.16 11.09 -11.51
C ASP A 102 -27.26 11.56 -12.96
N GLU A 103 -27.15 10.63 -13.90
CA GLU A 103 -27.44 10.91 -15.30
C GLU A 103 -28.94 11.21 -15.42
N GLY A 104 -29.25 12.47 -15.71
CA GLY A 104 -30.60 12.94 -16.02
C GLY A 104 -30.99 12.72 -17.47
#